data_AF-A0A2G9Z6V3-F1
#
_entry.id   AF-A0A2G9Z6V3-F1
#
_cell.length_a   1.000
_cell.length_b   1.000
_cell.length_c   1.000
_cell.angle_alpha   90.00
_cell.angle_beta   90.00
_cell.angle_gamma   90.00
#
_symmetry.space_group_name_H-M   'P 1'
#
loop_
_entity.id
_entity.type
_entity.pdbx_description
1 polymer ?
#
loop_
_entity_poly.entity_id
_entity_poly.type
_entity_poly.pdbx_seq_one_letter_code
_entity_poly.pdbx_strand_id
1 'polypeptide(L)'
;MYKYHHPKPIVVKLTDELGFRLRQKAAEYIAANQNRTGAERGSSEEQGFGALAEMVIRNKLGMPEINPEDHPLGYDLLLPSSVKVDVKCRGGALPFKEEYESNDGIAREAKHNFFARQINDENLDTDIYVMTHLETPSNRELPGTTRQRKWILYICGWVSKERVSNEGVYLPRGSLTEQGRTWFTYRGQEIELYNRNLNGLGEVEDLLSIESTDVEKDKKHKGDLNLTSVDAVRITYDPIGRGVLSEKHLAFIQKEIGLNRIVKPILHSNQYFHLLNWLKGKGALTDSEVEKARKIFQEEPYSGI
;
A
#
# COMPACT_ATOMS: atom_id res chain seq x y z
N MET A 1 -9.02 16.93 20.47
CA MET A 1 -8.25 17.46 19.33
C MET A 1 -7.01 16.63 19.11
N TYR A 2 -6.91 16.05 17.91
CA TYR A 2 -5.81 15.21 17.49
C TYR A 2 -4.49 15.98 17.41
N LYS A 3 -3.40 15.31 17.80
CA LYS A 3 -2.03 15.80 17.65
C LYS A 3 -1.34 15.03 16.53
N TYR A 4 -0.73 15.74 15.59
CA TYR A 4 -0.02 15.08 14.50
C TYR A 4 1.15 14.22 15.01
N HIS A 5 1.23 13.01 14.47
CA HIS A 5 2.36 12.11 14.60
C HIS A 5 2.87 11.72 13.19
N HIS A 6 4.18 11.53 13.06
CA HIS A 6 4.73 10.92 11.87
C HIS A 6 4.20 9.46 11.75
N PRO A 7 3.80 8.98 10.56
CA PRO A 7 3.17 7.67 10.36
C PRO A 7 4.14 6.52 10.60
N LYS A 8 4.29 6.17 11.88
CA LYS A 8 5.01 4.99 12.34
C LYS A 8 3.98 3.97 12.83
N PRO A 9 3.98 2.73 12.29
CA PRO A 9 2.95 1.78 12.66
C PRO A 9 2.98 1.40 14.15
N ILE A 10 1.79 1.36 14.76
CA ILE A 10 1.58 0.73 16.06
C ILE A 10 1.52 -0.78 15.84
N VAL A 11 2.31 -1.53 16.61
CA VAL A 11 2.46 -2.99 16.44
C VAL A 11 1.62 -3.72 17.48
N VAL A 12 0.60 -4.45 17.04
CA VAL A 12 -0.27 -5.27 17.89
C VAL A 12 -0.04 -6.74 17.58
N LYS A 13 0.55 -7.48 18.52
CA LYS A 13 0.74 -8.92 18.40
C LYS A 13 -0.55 -9.65 18.76
N LEU A 14 -1.01 -10.54 17.89
CA LEU A 14 -2.23 -11.35 18.05
C LEU A 14 -1.92 -12.83 18.32
N THR A 15 -0.75 -13.07 18.93
CA THR A 15 -0.20 -14.41 19.20
C THR A 15 -0.55 -14.95 20.58
N ASP A 16 -1.12 -14.11 21.43
CA ASP A 16 -1.58 -14.47 22.78
C ASP A 16 -3.03 -15.00 22.75
N GLU A 17 -3.57 -15.29 23.93
CA GLU A 17 -4.92 -15.84 24.08
C GLU A 17 -6.00 -14.87 23.57
N LEU A 18 -5.86 -13.58 23.89
CA LEU A 18 -6.78 -12.54 23.44
C LEU A 18 -6.74 -12.43 21.90
N GLY A 19 -5.54 -12.38 21.31
CA GLY A 19 -5.37 -12.33 19.86
C GLY A 19 -5.91 -13.58 19.16
N PHE A 20 -5.78 -14.77 19.74
CA PHE A 20 -6.41 -15.98 19.21
C PHE A 20 -7.94 -15.89 19.28
N ARG A 21 -8.50 -15.40 20.38
CA ARG A 21 -9.94 -15.21 20.56
C ARG A 21 -10.52 -14.23 19.53
N LEU A 22 -9.84 -13.11 19.27
CA LEU A 22 -10.24 -12.16 18.24
C LEU A 22 -10.20 -12.77 16.84
N ARG A 23 -9.19 -13.61 16.54
CA ARG A 23 -9.13 -14.39 15.29
C ARG A 23 -10.29 -15.38 15.16
N GLN A 24 -10.72 -16.02 16.24
CA GLN A 24 -11.89 -16.91 16.25
C GLN A 24 -13.16 -16.15 15.93
N LYS A 25 -13.38 -15.01 16.59
CA LYS A 25 -14.54 -14.16 16.33
C LYS A 25 -14.58 -13.66 14.89
N ALA A 26 -13.43 -13.27 14.32
CA ALA A 26 -13.36 -12.87 12.92
C ALA A 26 -13.72 -14.03 11.97
N ALA A 27 -13.28 -15.26 12.26
CA ALA A 27 -13.66 -16.45 11.49
C ALA A 27 -15.17 -16.72 11.55
N GLU A 28 -15.76 -16.67 12.74
CA GLU A 28 -17.20 -16.85 12.97
C GLU A 28 -18.02 -15.77 12.25
N TYR A 29 -17.58 -14.51 12.33
CA TYR A 29 -18.22 -13.38 11.66
C TYR A 29 -18.26 -13.58 10.14
N ILE A 30 -17.13 -13.95 9.52
CA ILE A 30 -17.08 -14.18 8.07
C ILE A 30 -17.89 -15.41 7.67
N ALA A 31 -17.90 -16.47 8.46
CA ALA A 31 -18.71 -17.65 8.15
C ALA A 31 -20.20 -17.31 7.99
N ALA A 32 -20.70 -16.34 8.78
CA ALA A 32 -22.10 -15.89 8.74
C ALA A 32 -22.35 -14.73 7.76
N ASN A 33 -21.41 -13.80 7.60
CA ASN A 33 -21.63 -12.50 6.95
C ASN A 33 -20.77 -12.28 5.69
N GLN A 34 -20.17 -13.33 5.13
CA GLN A 34 -19.33 -13.22 3.95
C GLN A 34 -20.07 -12.52 2.81
N ASN A 35 -19.50 -11.44 2.29
CA ASN A 35 -19.98 -10.84 1.07
C ASN A 35 -19.58 -11.73 -0.13
N ARG A 36 -20.58 -12.24 -0.84
CA ARG A 36 -20.42 -13.14 -2.00
C ARG A 36 -20.82 -12.48 -3.32
N THR A 37 -21.15 -11.20 -3.33
CA THR A 37 -21.60 -10.47 -4.52
C THR A 37 -20.67 -9.30 -4.83
N GLY A 38 -20.62 -8.87 -6.10
CA GLY A 38 -19.73 -7.80 -6.57
C GLY A 38 -18.37 -8.28 -7.12
N ALA A 39 -17.86 -7.55 -8.13
CA ALA A 39 -16.67 -7.91 -8.91
C ALA A 39 -15.33 -7.56 -8.23
N GLU A 40 -15.34 -6.61 -7.29
CA GLU A 40 -14.15 -6.11 -6.60
C GLU A 40 -14.10 -6.56 -5.12
N ARG A 41 -14.80 -7.65 -4.78
CA ARG A 41 -14.80 -8.16 -3.41
C ARG A 41 -13.50 -8.91 -3.08
N GLY A 42 -13.10 -8.84 -1.82
CA GLY A 42 -12.03 -9.68 -1.30
C GLY A 42 -12.39 -11.16 -1.24
N SER A 43 -11.37 -12.02 -1.20
CA SER A 43 -11.53 -13.43 -0.83
C SER A 43 -12.09 -13.55 0.59
N SER A 44 -12.54 -14.75 0.98
CA SER A 44 -12.98 -15.00 2.36
C SER A 44 -11.91 -14.64 3.38
N GLU A 45 -10.64 -14.93 3.06
CA GLU A 45 -9.49 -14.59 3.90
C GLU A 45 -9.31 -13.07 4.00
N GLU A 46 -9.33 -12.36 2.87
CA GLU A 46 -9.17 -10.90 2.82
C GLU A 46 -10.27 -10.17 3.59
N GLN A 47 -11.52 -10.62 3.46
CA GLN A 47 -12.64 -10.08 4.25
C GLN A 47 -12.43 -10.37 5.75
N GLY A 48 -11.93 -11.55 6.09
CA GLY A 48 -11.60 -11.90 7.48
C GLY A 48 -10.48 -11.07 8.08
N PHE A 49 -9.50 -10.65 7.28
CA PHE A 49 -8.46 -9.73 7.74
C PHE A 49 -9.03 -8.34 8.06
N GLY A 50 -9.96 -7.85 7.22
CA GLY A 50 -10.72 -6.62 7.49
C GLY A 50 -11.47 -6.70 8.82
N ALA A 51 -12.30 -7.73 8.99
CA ALA A 51 -13.06 -7.94 10.23
C ALA A 51 -12.15 -8.08 11.46
N LEU A 52 -11.03 -8.79 11.35
CA LEU A 52 -10.07 -8.92 12.45
C LEU A 52 -9.44 -7.56 12.81
N ALA A 53 -9.05 -6.76 11.83
CA ALA A 53 -8.47 -5.44 12.06
C ALA A 53 -9.47 -4.51 12.79
N GLU A 54 -10.72 -4.49 12.33
CA GLU A 54 -11.81 -3.76 12.99
C GLU A 54 -11.99 -4.23 14.44
N MET A 55 -12.10 -5.54 14.67
CA MET A 55 -12.28 -6.11 16.01
C MET A 55 -11.13 -5.77 16.96
N VAL A 56 -9.88 -5.77 16.47
CA VAL A 56 -8.70 -5.38 17.26
C VAL A 56 -8.77 -3.90 17.64
N ILE A 57 -9.11 -3.01 16.70
CA ILE A 57 -9.23 -1.58 16.98
C ILE A 57 -10.37 -1.33 17.95
N ARG A 58 -11.57 -1.89 17.73
CA ARG A 58 -12.70 -1.80 18.67
C ARG A 58 -12.31 -2.23 20.08
N ASN A 59 -11.63 -3.37 20.21
CA ASN A 59 -11.19 -3.88 21.50
C ASN A 59 -10.23 -2.92 22.22
N LYS A 60 -9.28 -2.31 21.49
CA LYS A 60 -8.36 -1.31 22.05
C LYS A 60 -9.07 -0.03 22.47
N LEU A 61 -10.05 0.41 21.69
CA LEU A 61 -10.84 1.61 21.97
C LEU A 61 -11.93 1.40 23.04
N GLY A 62 -12.09 0.18 23.57
CA GLY A 62 -13.17 -0.15 24.51
C GLY A 62 -14.57 -0.06 23.88
N MET A 63 -14.66 -0.19 22.56
CA MET A 63 -15.92 -0.15 21.82
C MET A 63 -16.64 -1.50 21.86
N PRO A 64 -17.97 -1.52 21.70
CA PRO A 64 -18.73 -2.75 21.53
C PRO A 64 -18.23 -3.58 20.34
N GLU A 65 -18.43 -4.89 20.44
CA GLU A 65 -18.17 -5.82 19.34
C GLU A 65 -19.05 -5.49 18.13
N ILE A 66 -18.65 -6.01 16.96
CA ILE A 66 -19.41 -5.84 15.72
C ILE A 66 -20.80 -6.43 15.92
N ASN A 67 -21.85 -5.61 15.77
CA ASN A 67 -23.22 -6.07 15.64
C ASN A 67 -23.55 -6.22 14.15
N PRO A 68 -23.67 -7.44 13.59
CA PRO A 68 -23.89 -7.63 12.16
C PRO A 68 -25.22 -7.04 11.65
N GLU A 69 -26.26 -7.00 12.48
CA GLU A 69 -27.59 -6.54 12.07
C GLU A 69 -27.64 -5.02 11.84
N ASP A 70 -26.83 -4.28 12.59
CA ASP A 70 -26.77 -2.81 12.57
C ASP A 70 -25.44 -2.29 11.99
N HIS A 71 -24.60 -3.15 11.40
CA HIS A 71 -23.29 -2.74 10.89
C HIS A 71 -23.46 -1.87 9.63
N PRO A 72 -22.99 -0.62 9.65
CA PRO A 72 -23.18 0.29 8.53
C PRO A 72 -22.34 -0.14 7.32
N LEU A 73 -22.90 0.02 6.12
CA LEU A 73 -22.20 -0.38 4.89
C LEU A 73 -20.95 0.46 4.61
N GLY A 74 -20.95 1.73 5.03
CA GLY A 74 -20.00 2.74 4.59
C GLY A 74 -18.76 2.89 5.47
N TYR A 75 -18.83 2.52 6.75
CA TYR A 75 -17.78 2.74 7.76
C TYR A 75 -17.82 1.64 8.81
N ASP A 76 -16.70 1.44 9.51
CA ASP A 76 -16.57 0.42 10.55
C ASP A 76 -16.83 1.01 11.94
N LEU A 77 -16.32 2.21 12.23
CA LEU A 77 -16.41 2.84 13.56
C LEU A 77 -17.06 4.22 13.47
N LEU A 78 -17.87 4.54 14.49
CA LEU A 78 -18.33 5.90 14.74
C LEU A 78 -17.63 6.42 16.00
N LEU A 79 -16.75 7.42 15.83
CA LEU A 79 -16.05 8.03 16.95
C LEU A 79 -17.00 8.88 17.80
N PRO A 80 -16.68 9.18 19.07
CA PRO A 80 -17.47 10.08 19.92
C PRO A 80 -17.70 11.47 19.31
N SER A 81 -16.77 11.90 18.45
CA SER A 81 -16.85 13.14 17.66
C SER A 81 -17.78 13.06 16.44
N SER A 82 -18.48 11.94 16.24
CA SER A 82 -19.30 11.62 15.06
C SER A 82 -18.51 11.44 13.75
N VAL A 83 -17.18 11.38 13.81
CA VAL A 83 -16.34 11.04 12.65
C VAL A 83 -16.49 9.55 12.32
N LYS A 84 -16.78 9.25 11.06
CA LYS A 84 -16.95 7.89 10.51
C LYS A 84 -15.63 7.34 10.00
N VAL A 85 -15.25 6.17 10.48
CA VAL A 85 -13.94 5.56 10.24
C VAL A 85 -14.10 4.21 9.56
N ASP A 86 -13.38 3.99 8.47
CA ASP A 86 -13.30 2.70 7.78
C ASP A 86 -11.88 2.13 7.92
N VAL A 87 -11.79 0.92 8.45
CA VAL A 87 -10.54 0.23 8.76
C VAL A 87 -10.13 -0.61 7.56
N LYS A 88 -9.09 -0.15 6.86
CA LYS A 88 -8.51 -0.89 5.73
C LYS A 88 -7.44 -1.83 6.22
N CYS A 89 -7.52 -3.09 5.81
CA CYS A 89 -6.53 -4.10 6.14
C CYS A 89 -6.01 -4.81 4.89
N ARG A 90 -4.69 -4.76 4.71
CA ARG A 90 -3.98 -5.62 3.76
C ARG A 90 -3.32 -6.78 4.50
N GLY A 91 -3.64 -8.01 4.11
CA GLY A 91 -2.96 -9.21 4.61
C GLY A 91 -1.71 -9.56 3.79
N GLY A 92 -0.64 -10.02 4.44
CA GLY A 92 0.56 -10.46 3.74
C GLY A 92 1.51 -11.30 4.59
N ALA A 93 2.35 -12.11 3.95
CA ALA A 93 3.33 -12.95 4.65
C ALA A 93 4.58 -12.18 5.14
N LEU A 94 4.77 -10.95 4.65
CA LEU A 94 5.86 -10.07 5.07
C LEU A 94 5.36 -9.15 6.19
N PRO A 95 6.21 -8.83 7.18
CA PRO A 95 5.92 -7.76 8.13
C PRO A 95 5.82 -6.42 7.39
N PHE A 96 5.08 -5.48 7.98
CA PHE A 96 5.13 -4.10 7.49
C PHE A 96 6.53 -3.53 7.69
N LYS A 97 7.05 -2.87 6.66
CA LYS A 97 8.26 -2.04 6.69
C LYS A 97 7.97 -0.80 5.87
N GLU A 98 8.49 0.35 6.27
CA GLU A 98 8.38 1.57 5.45
C GLU A 98 9.07 1.39 4.09
N GLU A 99 10.11 0.57 4.05
CA GLU A 99 10.92 0.32 2.86
C GLU A 99 11.20 -1.18 2.70
N TYR A 100 11.03 -1.66 1.47
CA TYR A 100 11.36 -3.02 1.06
C TYR A 100 12.48 -2.98 0.03
N GLU A 101 13.62 -3.59 0.34
CA GLU A 101 14.76 -3.65 -0.58
C GLU A 101 14.45 -4.53 -1.81
N SER A 102 14.75 -4.02 -3.01
CA SER A 102 14.64 -4.77 -4.26
C SER A 102 15.96 -5.44 -4.68
N ASN A 103 15.97 -6.16 -5.79
CA ASN A 103 17.16 -6.85 -6.31
C ASN A 103 18.23 -5.88 -6.84
N ASP A 104 17.85 -4.65 -7.15
CA ASP A 104 18.78 -3.57 -7.49
C ASP A 104 19.42 -2.90 -6.25
N GLY A 105 19.04 -3.34 -5.05
CA GLY A 105 19.48 -2.78 -3.78
C GLY A 105 18.92 -1.39 -3.49
N ILE A 106 17.93 -0.92 -4.25
CA ILE A 106 17.20 0.33 -3.99
C ILE A 106 15.91 -0.03 -3.24
N ALA A 107 15.58 0.73 -2.20
CA ALA A 107 14.34 0.55 -1.44
C ALA A 107 13.10 0.88 -2.30
N ARG A 108 11.99 0.23 -1.99
CA ARG A 108 10.64 0.58 -2.47
C ARG A 108 9.80 0.93 -1.26
N GLU A 109 9.26 2.13 -1.26
CA GLU A 109 8.47 2.66 -0.15
C GLU A 109 7.11 1.97 -0.04
N ALA A 110 6.65 1.79 1.19
CA ALA A 110 5.38 1.17 1.47
C ALA A 110 4.23 2.07 1.06
N LYS A 111 3.20 1.41 0.55
CA LYS A 111 1.99 2.05 0.08
C LYS A 111 0.78 1.23 0.43
N HIS A 112 -0.32 1.95 0.52
CA HIS A 112 -1.63 1.42 0.72
C HIS A 112 -2.45 1.64 -0.54
N ASN A 113 -3.45 0.79 -0.73
CA ASN A 113 -4.34 0.86 -1.87
C ASN A 113 -5.79 0.88 -1.41
N PHE A 114 -6.60 1.61 -2.15
CA PHE A 114 -8.04 1.71 -2.00
C PHE A 114 -8.70 1.24 -3.28
N PHE A 115 -9.81 0.51 -3.19
CA PHE A 115 -10.66 0.37 -4.37
C PHE A 115 -11.21 1.74 -4.73
N ALA A 116 -11.12 2.15 -5.99
CA ALA A 116 -11.57 3.47 -6.43
C ALA A 116 -13.05 3.72 -6.10
N ARG A 117 -13.88 2.67 -6.08
CA ARG A 117 -15.27 2.73 -5.62
C ARG A 117 -15.41 3.26 -4.18
N GLN A 118 -14.51 2.90 -3.27
CA GLN A 118 -14.58 3.35 -1.87
C GLN A 118 -14.50 4.86 -1.74
N ILE A 119 -13.77 5.50 -2.67
CA ILE A 119 -13.59 6.94 -2.70
C ILE A 119 -14.74 7.62 -3.45
N ASN A 120 -15.23 7.02 -4.53
CA ASN A 120 -16.17 7.67 -5.45
C ASN A 120 -17.66 7.29 -5.25
N ASP A 121 -17.98 6.21 -4.53
CA ASP A 121 -19.37 5.83 -4.24
C ASP A 121 -19.92 6.69 -3.10
N GLU A 122 -20.92 7.52 -3.40
CA GLU A 122 -21.58 8.40 -2.43
C GLU A 122 -22.32 7.62 -1.32
N ASN A 123 -22.68 6.36 -1.57
CA ASN A 123 -23.33 5.52 -0.56
C ASN A 123 -22.33 5.00 0.49
N LEU A 124 -21.02 5.09 0.22
CA LEU A 124 -19.96 4.71 1.15
C LEU A 124 -19.54 5.94 1.96
N ASP A 125 -20.35 6.23 2.97
CA ASP A 125 -20.29 7.42 3.82
C ASP A 125 -19.23 7.25 4.93
N THR A 126 -17.97 7.48 4.56
CA THR A 126 -16.81 7.48 5.47
C THR A 126 -16.11 8.84 5.42
N ASP A 127 -15.68 9.33 6.59
CA ASP A 127 -14.89 10.55 6.70
C ASP A 127 -13.39 10.26 6.55
N ILE A 128 -12.91 9.21 7.21
CA ILE A 128 -11.48 8.84 7.25
C ILE A 128 -11.26 7.33 7.10
N TYR A 129 -10.11 6.97 6.56
CA TYR A 129 -9.62 5.60 6.53
C TYR A 129 -8.49 5.42 7.54
N VAL A 130 -8.54 4.32 8.30
CA VAL A 130 -7.41 3.86 9.11
C VAL A 130 -6.73 2.71 8.36
N MET A 131 -5.46 2.91 8.00
CA MET A 131 -4.71 1.94 7.22
C MET A 131 -4.01 0.95 8.13
N THR A 132 -4.17 -0.34 7.86
CA THR A 132 -3.56 -1.42 8.60
C THR A 132 -2.95 -2.47 7.67
N HIS A 133 -1.91 -3.14 8.18
CA HIS A 133 -1.29 -4.29 7.54
C HIS A 133 -1.27 -5.46 8.51
N LEU A 134 -1.74 -6.62 8.08
CA LEU A 134 -1.72 -7.85 8.88
C LEU A 134 -0.63 -8.77 8.35
N GLU A 135 0.43 -8.97 9.14
CA GLU A 135 1.35 -10.07 8.91
C GLU A 135 0.65 -11.40 9.25
N THR A 136 0.64 -12.31 8.30
CA THR A 136 -0.01 -13.62 8.38
C THR A 136 0.99 -14.78 8.26
N PRO A 137 0.66 -15.99 8.75
CA PRO A 137 1.42 -17.20 8.48
C PRO A 137 1.29 -17.64 7.01
N SER A 138 2.01 -18.68 6.60
CA SER A 138 1.86 -19.28 5.26
C SER A 138 0.47 -19.88 5.05
N ASN A 139 -0.07 -20.57 6.07
CA ASN A 139 -1.48 -20.88 6.14
C ASN A 139 -2.21 -19.69 6.78
N ARG A 140 -3.05 -19.04 5.99
CA ARG A 140 -3.69 -17.75 6.30
C ARG A 140 -5.13 -17.89 6.80
N GLU A 141 -5.63 -19.10 6.90
CA GLU A 141 -6.99 -19.37 7.38
C GLU A 141 -7.16 -18.88 8.82
N LEU A 142 -8.27 -18.18 9.08
CA LEU A 142 -8.69 -17.80 10.43
C LEU A 142 -9.48 -18.96 11.08
N PRO A 143 -9.31 -19.23 12.39
CA PRO A 143 -8.44 -18.51 13.32
C PRO A 143 -6.97 -18.93 13.23
N GLY A 144 -6.64 -19.98 12.46
CA GLY A 144 -5.33 -20.62 12.48
C GLY A 144 -5.09 -21.38 13.77
N THR A 145 -3.84 -21.41 14.26
CA THR A 145 -3.50 -22.10 15.52
C THR A 145 -2.88 -21.14 16.54
N THR A 146 -2.90 -21.54 17.82
CA THR A 146 -2.25 -20.83 18.94
C THR A 146 -0.71 -20.88 18.87
N ARG A 147 -0.14 -21.77 18.04
CA ARG A 147 1.31 -21.91 17.86
C ARG A 147 1.88 -20.97 16.79
N GLN A 148 1.04 -20.45 15.89
CA GLN A 148 1.48 -19.51 14.87
C GLN A 148 1.96 -18.19 15.50
N ARG A 149 3.09 -17.69 15.02
CA ARG A 149 3.75 -16.47 15.54
C ARG A 149 3.63 -15.24 14.62
N LYS A 150 3.16 -15.45 13.40
CA LYS A 150 3.01 -14.41 12.37
C LYS A 150 1.56 -13.91 12.31
N TRP A 151 1.04 -13.46 13.43
CA TRP A 151 -0.25 -12.78 13.51
C TRP A 151 0.01 -11.45 14.18
N ILE A 152 0.36 -10.44 13.37
CA ILE A 152 0.76 -9.12 13.86
C ILE A 152 0.04 -8.07 13.02
N LEU A 153 -0.80 -7.27 13.67
CA LEU A 153 -1.46 -6.13 13.04
C LEU A 153 -0.59 -4.89 13.23
N TYR A 154 -0.31 -4.21 12.13
CA TYR A 154 0.37 -2.93 12.08
C TYR A 154 -0.68 -1.87 11.76
N ILE A 155 -0.91 -0.92 12.67
CA ILE A 155 -1.84 0.20 12.46
C ILE A 155 -0.99 1.38 12.01
N CYS A 156 -1.05 1.69 10.73
CA CYS A 156 -0.07 2.53 10.03
C CYS A 156 -0.35 4.03 10.13
N GLY A 157 -1.62 4.41 10.27
CA GLY A 157 -2.06 5.80 10.34
C GLY A 157 -3.45 5.97 9.74
N TRP A 158 -3.86 7.22 9.56
CA TRP A 158 -5.15 7.57 8.99
C TRP A 158 -5.06 8.68 7.93
N VAL A 159 -6.08 8.77 7.09
CA VAL A 159 -6.21 9.80 6.04
C VAL A 159 -7.68 10.07 5.76
N SER A 160 -8.05 11.31 5.47
CA SER A 160 -9.42 11.64 5.06
C SER A 160 -9.75 11.12 3.66
N LYS A 161 -11.03 10.76 3.45
CA LYS A 161 -11.51 10.29 2.14
C LYS A 161 -11.23 11.30 1.03
N GLU A 162 -11.43 12.58 1.31
CA GLU A 162 -11.18 13.68 0.38
C GLU A 162 -9.70 13.80 -0.01
N ARG A 163 -8.78 13.63 0.95
CA ARG A 163 -7.34 13.70 0.65
C ARG A 163 -6.90 12.51 -0.21
N VAL A 164 -7.47 11.32 -0.01
CA VAL A 164 -7.24 10.19 -0.92
C VAL A 164 -7.73 10.52 -2.33
N SER A 165 -8.89 11.16 -2.48
CA SER A 165 -9.42 11.62 -3.78
C SER A 165 -8.51 12.64 -4.46
N ASN A 166 -7.98 13.60 -3.69
CA ASN A 166 -7.20 14.72 -4.22
C ASN A 166 -5.73 14.37 -4.54
N GLU A 167 -5.10 13.50 -3.74
CA GLU A 167 -3.66 13.22 -3.84
C GLU A 167 -3.33 11.80 -4.29
N GLY A 168 -4.28 10.87 -4.17
CA GLY A 168 -4.06 9.47 -4.47
C GLY A 168 -3.82 9.25 -5.97
N VAL A 169 -2.94 8.30 -6.29
CA VAL A 169 -2.64 7.96 -7.68
C VAL A 169 -3.63 6.90 -8.15
N TYR A 170 -4.56 7.30 -9.02
CA TYR A 170 -5.47 6.36 -9.67
C TYR A 170 -4.71 5.41 -10.60
N LEU A 171 -4.96 4.12 -10.41
CA LEU A 171 -4.39 3.03 -11.18
C LEU A 171 -5.52 2.14 -11.72
N PRO A 172 -5.69 2.05 -13.06
CA PRO A 172 -6.69 1.17 -13.64
C PRO A 172 -6.35 -0.31 -13.38
N ARG A 173 -7.36 -1.16 -13.47
CA ARG A 173 -7.20 -2.62 -13.41
C ARG A 173 -6.10 -3.10 -14.35
N GLY A 174 -5.23 -3.97 -13.86
CA GLY A 174 -4.07 -4.50 -14.59
C GLY A 174 -2.81 -3.65 -14.47
N SER A 175 -2.89 -2.47 -13.84
CA SER A 175 -1.71 -1.67 -13.49
C SER A 175 -0.73 -2.48 -12.65
N LEU A 176 0.55 -2.34 -12.98
CA LEU A 176 1.65 -3.03 -12.33
C LEU A 176 2.13 -2.23 -11.11
N THR A 177 2.48 -2.93 -10.05
CA THR A 177 2.96 -2.30 -8.82
C THR A 177 4.07 -3.12 -8.17
N GLU A 178 4.99 -2.44 -7.49
CA GLU A 178 6.19 -3.01 -6.86
C GLU A 178 6.09 -3.02 -5.33
N GLN A 179 6.64 -4.08 -4.74
CA GLN A 179 6.95 -4.16 -3.31
C GLN A 179 8.27 -4.90 -3.14
N GLY A 180 9.37 -4.15 -3.01
CA GLY A 180 10.72 -4.71 -2.92
C GLY A 180 11.06 -5.63 -4.09
N ARG A 181 11.20 -6.93 -3.83
CA ARG A 181 11.53 -7.95 -4.86
C ARG A 181 10.32 -8.52 -5.59
N THR A 182 9.12 -8.20 -5.14
CA THR A 182 7.87 -8.74 -5.70
C THR A 182 7.14 -7.69 -6.53
N TRP A 183 6.44 -8.19 -7.56
CA TRP A 183 5.61 -7.41 -8.45
C TRP A 183 4.26 -8.09 -8.56
N PHE A 184 3.20 -7.30 -8.68
CA PHE A 184 1.86 -7.83 -8.93
C PHE A 184 1.04 -6.80 -9.71
N THR A 185 -0.03 -7.28 -10.32
CA THR A 185 -0.99 -6.42 -11.01
C THR A 185 -2.24 -6.25 -10.17
N TYR A 186 -2.82 -5.06 -10.23
CA TYR A 186 -4.07 -4.78 -9.55
C TYR A 186 -5.25 -5.50 -10.21
N ARG A 187 -6.09 -6.11 -9.39
CA ARG A 187 -7.27 -6.86 -9.84
C ARG A 187 -8.50 -5.98 -10.10
N GLY A 188 -8.54 -4.77 -9.54
CA GLY A 188 -9.62 -3.80 -9.66
C GLY A 188 -9.10 -2.41 -10.00
N GLN A 189 -10.01 -1.43 -9.99
CA GLN A 189 -9.62 -0.02 -10.06
C GLN A 189 -9.13 0.43 -8.69
N GLU A 190 -7.92 0.95 -8.62
CA GLU A 190 -7.24 1.20 -7.35
C GLU A 190 -6.75 2.64 -7.27
N ILE A 191 -6.56 3.12 -6.05
CA ILE A 191 -5.89 4.39 -5.77
C ILE A 191 -4.74 4.08 -4.81
N GLU A 192 -3.52 4.45 -5.17
CA GLU A 192 -2.33 4.30 -4.32
C GLU A 192 -2.08 5.56 -3.49
N LEU A 193 -1.76 5.34 -2.21
CA LEU A 193 -1.29 6.39 -1.30
C LEU A 193 -0.11 5.84 -0.46
N TYR A 194 0.96 6.62 -0.33
CA TYR A 194 2.18 6.16 0.33
C TYR A 194 2.09 6.33 1.85
N ASN A 195 2.69 5.40 2.60
CA ASN A 195 2.58 5.38 4.07
C ASN A 195 3.08 6.69 4.71
N ARG A 196 4.22 7.21 4.24
CA ARG A 196 4.76 8.51 4.66
C ARG A 196 3.78 9.70 4.57
N ASN A 197 2.74 9.60 3.74
CA ASN A 197 1.73 10.65 3.57
C ASN A 197 0.53 10.50 4.51
N LEU A 198 0.43 9.43 5.29
CA LEU A 198 -0.63 9.27 6.29
C LEU A 198 -0.40 10.18 7.51
N ASN A 199 -1.47 10.46 8.23
CA ASN A 199 -1.40 10.99 9.59
C ASN A 199 -1.12 9.85 10.56
N GLY A 200 0.00 9.92 11.29
CA GLY A 200 0.36 8.88 12.26
C GLY A 200 -0.48 8.90 13.52
N LEU A 201 -0.30 7.87 14.34
CA LEU A 201 -0.89 7.76 15.67
C LEU A 201 0.24 7.44 16.65
N GLY A 202 0.23 8.03 17.85
CA GLY A 202 1.12 7.65 18.95
C GLY A 202 0.65 6.34 19.60
N GLU A 203 -0.66 6.22 19.81
CA GLU A 203 -1.37 5.03 20.29
C GLU A 203 -2.73 4.88 19.61
N VAL A 204 -3.42 3.75 19.78
CA VAL A 204 -4.67 3.48 19.02
C VAL A 204 -5.77 4.43 19.49
N GLU A 205 -5.76 4.75 20.77
CA GLU A 205 -6.67 5.61 21.49
C GLU A 205 -6.65 7.06 20.97
N ASP A 206 -5.57 7.49 20.30
CA ASP A 206 -5.51 8.78 19.62
C ASP A 206 -6.62 8.95 18.58
N LEU A 207 -7.15 7.85 18.02
CA LEU A 207 -8.32 7.88 17.13
C LEU A 207 -9.53 8.56 17.79
N LEU A 208 -9.75 8.36 19.10
CA LEU A 208 -10.88 8.95 19.83
C LEU A 208 -10.78 10.48 19.92
N SER A 209 -9.60 11.05 19.71
CA SER A 209 -9.34 12.48 19.77
C SER A 209 -9.54 13.20 18.44
N ILE A 210 -9.74 12.45 17.34
CA ILE A 210 -9.97 12.99 16.00
C ILE A 210 -11.36 13.61 15.94
N GLU A 211 -11.42 14.89 15.61
CA GLU A 211 -12.66 15.65 15.47
C GLU A 211 -12.87 16.06 14.01
N SER A 212 -14.08 16.47 13.65
CA SER A 212 -14.39 16.94 12.29
C SER A 212 -13.46 18.07 11.83
N THR A 213 -12.99 18.93 12.74
CA THR A 213 -12.02 19.99 12.42
C THR A 213 -10.66 19.44 11.98
N ASP A 214 -10.26 18.27 12.47
CA ASP A 214 -9.00 17.63 12.08
C ASP A 214 -9.15 16.96 10.71
N VAL A 215 -10.31 16.37 10.43
CA VAL A 215 -10.67 15.89 9.10
C VAL A 215 -10.61 17.05 8.10
N GLU A 216 -11.28 18.17 8.37
CA GLU A 216 -11.28 19.36 7.50
C GLU A 216 -9.89 19.95 7.25
N LYS A 217 -8.97 19.85 8.22
CA LYS A 217 -7.56 20.23 8.00
C LYS A 217 -6.88 19.26 7.05
N ASP A 218 -7.07 17.95 7.25
CA ASP A 218 -6.46 16.93 6.39
C ASP A 218 -6.98 17.01 4.95
N LYS A 219 -8.27 17.30 4.71
CA LYS A 219 -8.83 17.50 3.35
C LYS A 219 -8.06 18.52 2.52
N LYS A 220 -7.47 19.53 3.17
CA LYS A 220 -6.74 20.65 2.55
C LYS A 220 -5.23 20.50 2.63
N HIS A 221 -4.75 19.45 3.29
CA HIS A 221 -3.33 19.16 3.35
C HIS A 221 -2.81 18.87 1.93
N LYS A 222 -1.50 19.11 1.73
CA LYS A 222 -0.79 18.74 0.51
C LYS A 222 0.40 17.88 0.92
N GLY A 223 0.27 16.59 0.71
CA GLY A 223 1.30 15.60 1.00
C GLY A 223 2.47 15.65 0.02
N ASP A 224 3.45 14.80 0.28
CA ASP A 224 4.56 14.56 -0.64
C ASP A 224 4.12 13.67 -1.81
N LEU A 225 5.04 13.44 -2.75
CA LEU A 225 4.81 12.62 -3.93
C LEU A 225 4.27 11.22 -3.56
N ASN A 226 3.11 10.84 -4.11
CA ASN A 226 2.55 9.49 -3.99
C ASN A 226 3.13 8.54 -5.06
N LEU A 227 4.47 8.45 -5.13
CA LEU A 227 5.21 7.52 -5.98
C LEU A 227 6.44 7.00 -5.22
N THR A 228 6.94 5.81 -5.56
CA THR A 228 8.27 5.42 -5.08
C THR A 228 9.31 6.40 -5.62
N SER A 229 10.39 6.63 -4.86
CA SER A 229 11.55 7.38 -5.35
C SER A 229 12.09 6.81 -6.66
N VAL A 230 12.06 5.48 -6.79
CA VAL A 230 12.46 4.75 -8.00
C VAL A 230 11.56 5.08 -9.19
N ASP A 231 10.25 5.06 -9.01
CA ASP A 231 9.31 5.37 -10.08
C ASP A 231 9.36 6.84 -10.47
N ALA A 232 9.58 7.75 -9.52
CA ALA A 232 9.79 9.17 -9.81
C ALA A 232 10.97 9.36 -10.80
N VAL A 233 12.09 8.67 -10.57
CA VAL A 233 13.25 8.70 -11.47
C VAL A 233 12.96 8.00 -12.80
N ARG A 234 12.36 6.81 -12.78
CA ARG A 234 12.03 6.05 -14.01
C ARG A 234 11.09 6.80 -14.92
N ILE A 235 10.02 7.33 -14.33
CA ILE A 235 9.05 8.16 -15.03
C ILE A 235 9.82 9.28 -15.65
N THR A 236 10.65 10.05 -14.92
CA THR A 236 11.40 11.19 -15.49
C THR A 236 12.24 10.85 -16.73
N TYR A 237 12.84 9.67 -16.82
CA TYR A 237 13.58 9.26 -18.03
C TYR A 237 12.69 9.21 -19.29
N ASP A 238 11.42 8.81 -19.20
CA ASP A 238 10.53 8.72 -20.37
C ASP A 238 10.13 10.09 -20.96
N PRO A 239 9.65 11.09 -20.19
CA PRO A 239 9.46 12.47 -20.62
C PRO A 239 10.75 13.12 -21.14
N ILE A 240 11.93 12.79 -20.61
CA ILE A 240 13.21 13.27 -21.20
C ILE A 240 13.40 12.66 -22.59
N GLY A 241 13.25 11.34 -22.73
CA GLY A 241 13.33 10.66 -24.02
C GLY A 241 12.31 11.18 -25.05
N ARG A 242 11.19 11.72 -24.58
CA ARG A 242 10.14 12.36 -25.40
C ARG A 242 10.32 13.88 -25.59
N GLY A 243 11.36 14.48 -25.02
CA GLY A 243 11.64 15.92 -25.12
C GLY A 243 10.71 16.84 -24.32
N VAL A 244 9.91 16.29 -23.39
CA VAL A 244 9.04 17.05 -22.48
C VAL A 244 9.83 17.62 -21.30
N LEU A 245 10.79 16.84 -20.78
CA LEU A 245 11.70 17.24 -19.71
C LEU A 245 13.14 17.26 -20.21
N SER A 246 14.07 17.64 -19.31
CA SER A 246 15.51 17.69 -19.60
C SER A 246 16.29 17.09 -18.44
N GLU A 247 17.57 16.80 -18.66
CA GLU A 247 18.49 16.27 -17.64
C GLU A 247 18.57 17.15 -16.37
N LYS A 248 18.31 18.45 -16.48
CA LYS A 248 18.26 19.35 -15.31
C LYS A 248 17.10 19.00 -14.37
N HIS A 249 15.97 18.57 -14.93
CA HIS A 249 14.80 18.12 -14.14
C HIS A 249 15.08 16.78 -13.47
N LEU A 250 15.77 15.85 -14.14
CA LEU A 250 16.23 14.60 -13.53
C LEU A 250 17.16 14.87 -12.34
N ALA A 251 18.16 15.72 -12.52
CA ALA A 251 19.10 16.07 -11.45
C ALA A 251 18.38 16.73 -10.25
N PHE A 252 17.38 17.58 -10.52
CA PHE A 252 16.52 18.14 -9.47
C PHE A 252 15.75 17.04 -8.72
N ILE A 253 15.05 16.16 -9.44
CA ILE A 253 14.25 15.07 -8.84
C ILE A 253 15.13 14.14 -8.03
N GLN A 254 16.28 13.69 -8.57
CA GLN A 254 17.23 12.83 -7.85
C GLN A 254 17.74 13.46 -6.55
N LYS A 255 17.96 14.77 -6.55
CA LYS A 255 18.35 15.52 -5.36
C LYS A 255 17.22 15.58 -4.33
N GLU A 256 16.01 15.93 -4.76
CA GLU A 256 14.85 16.07 -3.85
C GLU A 256 14.46 14.74 -3.20
N ILE A 257 14.50 13.64 -3.95
CA ILE A 257 14.19 12.30 -3.41
C ILE A 257 15.39 11.63 -2.72
N GLY A 258 16.59 12.19 -2.84
CA GLY A 258 17.83 11.61 -2.29
C GLY A 258 18.33 10.33 -2.97
N LEU A 259 17.99 10.10 -4.25
CA LEU A 259 18.37 8.89 -4.99
C LEU A 259 19.41 9.19 -6.08
N ASN A 260 20.69 9.06 -5.72
CA ASN A 260 21.84 9.28 -6.62
C ASN A 260 22.31 8.00 -7.34
N ARG A 261 21.49 6.95 -7.35
CA ARG A 261 21.82 5.66 -7.97
C ARG A 261 21.15 5.53 -9.33
N ILE A 262 21.77 4.76 -10.22
CA ILE A 262 21.16 4.41 -11.51
C ILE A 262 19.97 3.51 -11.22
N VAL A 263 18.79 3.97 -11.63
CA VAL A 263 17.56 3.20 -11.52
C VAL A 263 17.41 2.34 -12.78
N LYS A 264 17.33 1.02 -12.57
CA LYS A 264 17.09 0.08 -13.67
C LYS A 264 15.68 0.28 -14.24
N PRO A 265 15.47 0.10 -15.54
CA PRO A 265 14.15 0.19 -16.14
C PRO A 265 13.28 -1.02 -15.73
N ILE A 266 12.01 -1.02 -16.15
CA ILE A 266 11.02 -2.03 -15.73
C ILE A 266 11.29 -3.39 -16.38
N LEU A 267 11.66 -3.40 -17.67
CA LEU A 267 11.92 -4.64 -18.39
C LEU A 267 13.24 -5.28 -17.93
N HIS A 268 13.37 -6.58 -18.17
CA HIS A 268 14.59 -7.30 -17.81
C HIS A 268 15.77 -6.85 -18.69
N SER A 269 16.98 -6.72 -18.14
CA SER A 269 18.17 -6.28 -18.89
C SER A 269 18.36 -7.03 -20.21
N ASN A 270 18.13 -8.34 -20.22
CA ASN A 270 18.27 -9.16 -21.43
C ASN A 270 17.33 -8.74 -22.57
N GLN A 271 16.15 -8.18 -22.26
CA GLN A 271 15.24 -7.66 -23.29
C GLN A 271 15.82 -6.42 -23.97
N TYR A 272 16.49 -5.55 -23.20
CA TYR A 272 17.23 -4.41 -23.75
C TYR A 272 18.38 -4.88 -24.64
N PHE A 273 19.20 -5.82 -24.17
CA PHE A 273 20.32 -6.34 -24.98
C PHE A 273 19.85 -7.06 -26.24
N HIS A 274 18.70 -7.74 -26.20
CA HIS A 274 18.11 -8.32 -27.41
C HIS A 274 17.80 -7.24 -28.47
N LEU A 275 17.16 -6.14 -28.08
CA LEU A 275 16.90 -5.01 -28.98
C LEU A 275 18.19 -4.36 -29.48
N LEU A 276 19.16 -4.10 -28.59
CA LEU A 276 20.43 -3.46 -28.95
C LEU A 276 21.22 -4.31 -29.94
N ASN A 277 21.26 -5.64 -29.73
CA ASN A 277 21.92 -6.57 -30.66
C ASN A 277 21.20 -6.61 -32.01
N TRP A 278 19.87 -6.56 -32.02
CA TRP A 278 19.10 -6.46 -33.27
C TRP A 278 19.41 -5.16 -34.04
N LEU A 279 19.45 -4.00 -33.36
CA LEU A 279 19.81 -2.72 -33.96
C LEU A 279 21.24 -2.70 -34.50
N LYS A 280 22.19 -3.24 -33.72
CA LYS A 280 23.58 -3.42 -34.16
C LYS A 280 23.67 -4.29 -35.40
N GLY A 281 22.93 -5.40 -35.46
CA GLY A 281 22.84 -6.28 -36.63
C GLY A 281 22.26 -5.59 -37.88
N LYS A 282 21.53 -4.48 -37.71
CA LYS A 282 21.03 -3.62 -38.80
C LYS A 282 21.97 -2.47 -39.15
N GLY A 283 23.12 -2.34 -38.48
CA GLY A 283 24.05 -1.22 -38.66
C GLY A 283 23.52 0.11 -38.11
N ALA A 284 22.44 0.09 -37.32
CA ALA A 284 21.84 1.28 -36.72
C ALA A 284 22.46 1.65 -35.36
N LEU A 285 23.41 0.84 -34.87
CA LEU A 285 24.01 0.99 -33.55
C LEU A 285 25.47 0.50 -33.57
N THR A 286 26.34 1.21 -32.86
CA THR A 286 27.78 0.95 -32.78
C THR A 286 28.16 0.10 -31.56
N ASP A 287 29.33 -0.53 -31.61
CA ASP A 287 29.87 -1.28 -30.45
C ASP A 287 30.04 -0.42 -29.20
N SER A 288 30.44 0.84 -29.38
CA SER A 288 30.59 1.79 -28.26
C SER A 288 29.26 2.03 -27.55
N GLU A 289 28.14 2.05 -28.26
CA GLU A 289 26.81 2.23 -27.68
C GLU A 289 26.35 0.99 -26.92
N VAL A 290 26.62 -0.21 -27.43
CA VAL A 290 26.36 -1.47 -26.69
C VAL A 290 27.17 -1.52 -25.40
N GLU A 291 28.46 -1.14 -25.46
CA GLU A 291 29.32 -1.14 -24.27
C GLU A 291 28.90 -0.08 -23.24
N LYS A 292 28.38 1.07 -23.68
CA LYS A 292 27.74 2.03 -22.75
C LYS A 292 26.53 1.41 -22.07
N ALA A 293 25.68 0.70 -22.81
CA ALA A 293 24.53 0.02 -22.24
C ALA A 293 24.93 -1.06 -21.21
N ARG A 294 26.03 -1.80 -21.43
CA ARG A 294 26.59 -2.78 -20.45
C ARG A 294 27.02 -2.16 -19.12
N LYS A 295 27.34 -0.87 -19.09
CA LYS A 295 27.67 -0.17 -17.84
C LYS A 295 26.43 0.24 -17.04
N ILE A 296 25.27 0.30 -17.68
CA ILE A 296 23.99 0.74 -17.09
C ILE A 296 23.13 -0.49 -16.77
N PHE A 297 23.07 -1.43 -17.69
CA PHE A 297 22.31 -2.68 -17.58
C PHE A 297 23.26 -3.86 -17.45
N GLN A 298 23.03 -4.70 -16.45
CA GLN A 298 23.75 -5.96 -16.30
C GLN A 298 22.97 -7.06 -17.05
N GLU A 299 23.52 -7.53 -18.17
CA GLU A 299 23.01 -8.71 -18.88
C GLU A 299 23.20 -9.95 -18.00
N GLU A 300 22.14 -10.73 -17.82
CA GLU A 300 22.20 -11.98 -17.05
C GLU A 300 22.44 -13.14 -18.03
N PRO A 301 23.56 -13.88 -17.91
CA PRO A 301 23.83 -15.00 -18.78
C PRO A 301 22.82 -16.12 -18.54
N TYR A 302 22.37 -16.78 -19.62
CA TYR A 302 21.58 -18.00 -19.49
C TYR A 302 22.43 -19.09 -18.85
N SER A 303 22.09 -19.48 -17.63
CA SER A 303 22.84 -20.50 -16.89
C SER A 303 22.44 -21.93 -17.23
N GLY A 304 21.32 -22.14 -17.95
CA GLY A 304 20.77 -23.46 -18.25
C GLY A 304 20.35 -24.23 -17.00
N ILE A 305 19.04 -24.34 -16.76
CA ILE A 305 18.48 -25.31 -15.80
C ILE A 305 17.62 -26.28 -16.60
#